data_AF-A0A4V3HTZ3-F1
#
_entry.id   AF-A0A4V3HTZ3-F1
#
_cell.length_a   1.000
_cell.length_b   1.000
_cell.length_c   1.000
_cell.angle_alpha   90.00
_cell.angle_beta   90.00
_cell.angle_gamma   90.00
#
_symmetry.space_group_name_H-M   'P 1'
#
loop_
_entity.id
_entity.type
_entity.pdbx_description
1 polymer ?
#
loop_
_entity_poly.entity_id
_entity_poly.type
_entity_poly.pdbx_seq_one_letter_code
_entity_poly.pdbx_strand_id
1 'polypeptide(L)'
;MPQWDEQVLGPASAIQIRKDYNNPPYPLTPDQLNLHYCRNCQLTWLDGNLGVPSPHAYHSIYANTDRTVVVFADGTCPPSTSLATIPSIGVYFGSESVYNISKRGANDGRLPTRQAAEIAAAAEALRKVRQTVEPVRRAMIRGMLPFAAEDCRRDMRQFRLVVATDSAYVVESMCKRIKYWTAANGTYRNVNSHLITNGRGFAELTDEVAKLSMMGIQVAWYHVPPYFNQEASRLARLALRS
;
A
#
# COMPACT_ATOMS: atom_id res chain seq x y z
N MET A 1 17.88 -0.83 -3.80
CA MET A 1 16.60 -0.12 -3.55
C MET A 1 16.52 0.15 -2.05
N PRO A 2 16.30 1.39 -1.56
CA PRO A 2 16.28 1.66 -0.13
C PRO A 2 14.92 1.27 0.44
N GLN A 3 14.65 -0.02 0.46
CA GLN A 3 13.53 -0.66 1.14
C GLN A 3 14.16 -1.58 2.16
N TRP A 4 13.75 -1.44 3.41
CA TRP A 4 14.26 -2.25 4.50
C TRP A 4 13.15 -3.12 5.01
N ASP A 5 13.45 -4.39 5.30
CA ASP A 5 12.48 -5.23 5.99
C ASP A 5 12.12 -4.63 7.36
N GLU A 6 12.98 -3.83 7.99
CA GLU A 6 12.64 -3.02 9.17
C GLU A 6 11.41 -2.11 8.95
N GLN A 7 11.23 -1.55 7.75
CA GLN A 7 10.07 -0.69 7.43
C GLN A 7 8.77 -1.50 7.35
N VAL A 8 8.86 -2.81 7.11
CA VAL A 8 7.73 -3.74 6.97
C VAL A 8 7.50 -4.52 8.26
N LEU A 9 8.54 -5.19 8.75
CA LEU A 9 8.59 -6.01 9.96
C LEU A 9 8.63 -5.21 11.27
N GLY A 10 8.97 -3.91 11.23
CA GLY A 10 9.07 -3.04 12.40
C GLY A 10 10.36 -3.19 13.24
N PRO A 11 10.50 -2.35 14.29
CA PRO A 11 11.80 -2.07 14.93
C PRO A 11 12.40 -3.23 15.74
N ALA A 12 11.64 -4.16 16.34
CA ALA A 12 12.27 -5.29 17.04
C ALA A 12 12.83 -6.36 16.12
N SER A 13 12.16 -6.65 15.00
CA SER A 13 12.71 -7.53 13.97
C SER A 13 13.95 -6.93 13.32
N ALA A 14 14.07 -5.60 13.35
CA ALA A 14 15.21 -4.87 12.80
C ALA A 14 16.48 -4.90 13.66
N ILE A 15 16.38 -5.23 14.95
CA ILE A 15 17.56 -5.37 15.83
C ILE A 15 18.48 -6.50 15.31
N GLN A 16 17.91 -7.46 14.58
CA GLN A 16 18.64 -8.58 13.99
C GLN A 16 19.18 -8.29 12.58
N ILE A 17 18.84 -7.14 11.98
CA ILE A 17 19.22 -6.77 10.62
C ILE A 17 20.42 -5.81 10.65
N ARG A 18 21.53 -6.20 10.02
CA ARG A 18 22.71 -5.33 9.89
C ARG A 18 22.40 -4.14 8.98
N LYS A 19 22.51 -2.92 9.50
CA LYS A 19 22.21 -1.68 8.77
C LYS A 19 23.40 -1.22 7.91
N ASP A 20 23.46 -1.66 6.66
CA ASP A 20 24.31 -1.06 5.62
C ASP A 20 23.49 -0.16 4.67
N TYR A 21 23.57 1.16 4.87
CA TYR A 21 22.83 2.14 4.06
C TYR A 21 23.31 2.25 2.62
N ASN A 22 24.53 1.79 2.31
CA ASN A 22 25.08 1.77 0.97
C ASN A 22 24.73 0.47 0.24
N ASN A 23 24.46 -0.60 0.98
CA ASN A 23 24.09 -1.91 0.45
C ASN A 23 22.93 -2.53 1.28
N PRO A 24 21.70 -2.00 1.15
CA PRO A 24 20.56 -2.53 1.91
C PRO A 24 20.31 -4.00 1.54
N PRO A 25 19.89 -4.84 2.49
CA PRO A 25 19.54 -6.22 2.21
C PRO A 25 18.44 -6.28 1.14
N TYR A 26 18.44 -7.36 0.35
CA TYR A 26 17.31 -7.63 -0.54
C TYR A 26 16.05 -7.75 0.32
N PRO A 27 14.93 -7.13 -0.10
CA PRO A 27 13.69 -7.26 0.63
C PRO A 27 13.31 -8.73 0.71
N LEU A 28 12.77 -9.14 1.86
CA LEU A 28 12.13 -10.45 1.97
C LEU A 28 11.11 -10.60 0.84
N THR A 29 10.88 -11.81 0.40
CA THR A 29 9.80 -12.10 -0.53
C THR A 29 8.52 -12.43 0.26
N PRO A 30 7.31 -12.18 -0.29
CA PRO A 30 6.07 -12.45 0.44
C PRO A 30 5.87 -13.88 0.94
N ASP A 31 6.51 -14.90 0.36
CA ASP A 31 6.60 -16.27 0.89
C ASP A 31 7.48 -16.40 2.14
N GLN A 32 8.39 -15.45 2.34
CA GLN A 32 9.19 -15.30 3.57
C GLN A 32 8.48 -14.40 4.60
N LEU A 33 7.40 -13.73 4.20
CA LEU A 33 6.50 -13.03 5.12
C LEU A 33 5.39 -13.98 5.57
N ASN A 34 5.20 -14.13 6.88
CA ASN A 34 4.01 -14.81 7.37
C ASN A 34 2.81 -13.89 7.14
N LEU A 35 1.93 -14.22 6.19
CA LEU A 35 0.73 -13.43 5.92
C LEU A 35 -0.52 -14.19 6.36
N HIS A 36 -1.39 -13.52 7.10
CA HIS A 36 -2.66 -14.07 7.56
C HIS A 36 -3.84 -13.31 7.00
N TYR A 37 -4.65 -13.98 6.18
CA TYR A 37 -5.91 -13.44 5.72
C TYR A 37 -7.01 -13.69 6.76
N CYS A 38 -7.56 -12.61 7.32
CA CYS A 38 -8.64 -12.66 8.29
C CYS A 38 -10.00 -12.49 7.61
N ARG A 39 -10.86 -13.51 7.72
CA ARG A 39 -12.18 -13.54 7.06
C ARG A 39 -13.20 -12.56 7.64
N ASN A 40 -13.12 -12.15 8.90
CA ASN A 40 -14.13 -11.21 9.42
C ASN A 40 -13.80 -9.76 9.05
N CYS A 41 -12.52 -9.37 9.13
CA CYS A 41 -12.14 -8.02 8.72
C CYS A 41 -11.85 -7.94 7.22
N GLN A 42 -11.74 -9.06 6.51
CA GLN A 42 -11.51 -9.15 5.05
C GLN A 42 -10.18 -8.51 4.62
N LEU A 43 -9.14 -8.63 5.44
CA LEU A 43 -7.81 -8.04 5.22
C LEU A 43 -6.71 -9.08 5.42
N THR A 44 -5.61 -8.90 4.69
CA THR A 44 -4.36 -9.64 4.88
C THR A 44 -3.45 -8.89 5.85
N TRP A 45 -3.08 -9.55 6.94
CA TRP A 45 -2.19 -9.06 7.97
C TRP A 45 -0.81 -9.68 7.83
N LEU A 46 0.22 -8.94 8.24
CA LEU A 46 1.55 -9.49 8.46
C LEU A 46 1.59 -10.12 9.86
N ASP A 47 1.82 -11.43 9.90
CA ASP A 47 2.05 -12.22 11.11
C ASP A 47 3.54 -12.17 11.50
N GLY A 48 3.81 -12.05 12.80
CA GLY A 48 5.16 -12.19 13.34
C GLY A 48 5.57 -13.66 13.52
N ASN A 49 6.87 -13.91 13.71
CA ASN A 49 7.46 -15.25 13.85
C ASN A 49 7.07 -16.03 15.13
N LEU A 50 6.16 -15.53 15.98
CA LEU A 50 5.74 -16.20 17.23
C LEU A 50 4.33 -16.81 17.16
N GLY A 51 3.73 -16.94 15.97
CA GLY A 51 2.44 -17.58 15.75
C GLY A 51 1.23 -16.65 15.94
N VAL A 52 0.03 -17.19 15.65
CA VAL A 52 -1.23 -16.45 15.48
C VAL A 52 -1.94 -16.21 16.82
N PRO A 53 -2.16 -14.96 17.25
CA PRO A 53 -3.14 -14.68 18.29
C PRO A 53 -4.50 -14.38 17.64
N SER A 54 -5.44 -15.30 17.84
CA SER A 54 -6.86 -15.15 17.50
C SER A 54 -7.64 -14.53 18.68
N PRO A 55 -8.78 -13.82 18.49
CA PRO A 55 -9.30 -13.18 17.28
C PRO A 55 -9.80 -11.73 17.50
N HIS A 56 -9.72 -10.92 16.45
CA HIS A 56 -10.43 -9.63 16.28
C HIS A 56 -10.05 -8.48 17.21
N ALA A 57 -9.61 -7.39 16.58
CA ALA A 57 -9.10 -6.15 17.17
C ALA A 57 -7.66 -6.17 17.69
N TYR A 58 -6.85 -7.23 17.49
CA TYR A 58 -5.57 -7.36 18.21
C TYR A 58 -4.36 -7.95 17.48
N HIS A 59 -4.34 -8.21 16.16
CA HIS A 59 -3.10 -8.71 15.53
C HIS A 59 -1.94 -7.76 15.86
N SER A 60 -0.94 -8.34 16.50
CA SER A 60 -0.25 -7.84 17.69
C SER A 60 0.58 -6.58 17.49
N ILE A 61 0.83 -5.87 18.59
CA ILE A 61 2.13 -5.20 18.78
C ILE A 61 3.14 -6.35 18.93
N TYR A 62 3.58 -6.95 17.82
CA TYR A 62 4.63 -7.96 17.91
C TYR A 62 5.89 -7.22 18.34
N ALA A 63 6.37 -7.42 19.56
CA ALA A 63 7.62 -6.84 20.04
C ALA A 63 7.85 -5.36 19.62
N ASN A 64 6.91 -4.45 19.83
CA ASN A 64 7.00 -3.04 19.39
C ASN A 64 6.83 -2.78 17.87
N THR A 65 6.22 -3.68 17.11
CA THR A 65 5.90 -3.48 15.69
C THR A 65 4.43 -3.16 15.54
N ASP A 66 4.09 -2.11 14.80
CA ASP A 66 2.69 -1.73 14.57
C ASP A 66 1.92 -2.83 13.85
N ARG A 67 0.63 -2.95 14.19
CA ARG A 67 -0.32 -3.85 13.51
C ARG A 67 -0.22 -3.58 12.01
N THR A 68 0.13 -4.57 11.19
CA THR A 68 0.47 -4.30 9.79
C THR A 68 -0.49 -5.00 8.83
N VAL A 69 -1.21 -4.21 8.03
CA VAL A 69 -2.03 -4.67 6.91
C VAL A 69 -1.18 -4.63 5.64
N VAL A 70 -1.24 -5.69 4.85
CA VAL A 70 -0.58 -5.75 3.54
C VAL A 70 -1.65 -5.70 2.45
N VAL A 71 -1.47 -4.80 1.50
CA VAL A 71 -2.32 -4.70 0.30
C VAL A 71 -1.44 -4.76 -0.94
N PHE A 72 -1.85 -5.55 -1.92
CA PHE A 72 -1.14 -5.70 -3.19
C PHE A 72 -1.79 -4.80 -4.25
N ALA A 73 -0.98 -4.07 -5.00
CA ALA A 73 -1.45 -3.14 -6.02
C ALA A 73 -0.69 -3.35 -7.33
N ASP A 74 -1.44 -3.38 -8.43
CA ASP A 74 -0.89 -3.43 -9.78
C ASP A 74 -1.74 -2.58 -10.75
N GLY A 75 -1.08 -2.00 -11.73
CA GLY A 75 -1.70 -1.25 -12.81
C GLY A 75 -1.22 -1.76 -14.15
N THR A 76 -2.16 -1.97 -15.07
CA THR A 76 -1.82 -2.39 -16.43
C THR A 76 -2.44 -1.48 -17.47
N CYS A 77 -1.66 -1.19 -18.50
CA CYS A 77 -2.08 -0.40 -19.64
C CYS A 77 -1.67 -1.16 -20.91
N PRO A 78 -2.60 -1.46 -21.83
CA PRO A 78 -2.25 -2.00 -23.13
C PRO A 78 -1.28 -1.08 -23.88
N PRO A 79 -0.33 -1.63 -24.66
CA PRO A 79 0.47 -0.84 -25.59
C PRO A 79 -0.47 -0.14 -26.56
N SER A 80 -0.39 1.19 -26.64
CA SER A 80 -1.25 1.94 -27.55
C SER A 80 -0.69 3.30 -27.88
N THR A 81 -0.93 3.73 -29.11
CA THR A 81 -0.70 5.09 -29.61
C THR A 81 -1.96 5.95 -29.51
N SER A 82 -3.07 5.39 -28.99
CA SER A 82 -4.37 6.03 -28.95
C SER A 82 -4.71 6.56 -27.55
N LEU A 83 -5.14 7.82 -27.50
CA LEU A 83 -5.76 8.43 -26.32
C LEU A 83 -7.03 7.71 -25.88
N ALA A 84 -7.67 6.91 -26.74
CA ALA A 84 -8.85 6.14 -26.37
C ALA A 84 -8.52 4.88 -25.54
N THR A 85 -7.23 4.58 -25.33
CA THR A 85 -6.83 3.45 -24.50
C THR A 85 -7.13 3.74 -23.04
N ILE A 86 -7.70 2.74 -22.38
CA ILE A 86 -8.11 2.86 -21.00
C ILE A 86 -7.18 1.98 -20.16
N PRO A 87 -6.38 2.55 -19.25
CA PRO A 87 -5.59 1.76 -18.31
C PRO A 87 -6.55 1.05 -17.35
N SER A 88 -6.03 0.11 -16.59
CA SER A 88 -6.81 -0.61 -15.57
C SER A 88 -5.96 -0.85 -14.35
N ILE A 89 -6.62 -1.03 -13.22
CA ILE A 89 -5.95 -1.22 -11.94
C ILE A 89 -6.56 -2.40 -11.19
N GLY A 90 -5.71 -3.05 -10.42
CA GLY A 90 -6.04 -4.16 -9.54
C GLY A 90 -5.50 -3.89 -8.14
N VAL A 91 -6.35 -4.06 -7.14
CA VAL A 91 -5.96 -3.98 -5.72
C VAL A 91 -6.46 -5.22 -5.01
N TYR A 92 -5.56 -5.96 -4.38
CA TYR A 92 -5.83 -7.22 -3.71
C TYR A 92 -5.55 -7.12 -2.21
N PHE A 93 -6.61 -7.20 -1.41
CA PHE A 93 -6.58 -7.21 0.06
C PHE A 93 -6.57 -8.64 0.63
N GLY A 94 -6.87 -9.65 -0.18
CA GLY A 94 -6.92 -11.05 0.23
C GLY A 94 -7.98 -11.84 -0.54
N SER A 95 -7.97 -13.16 -0.36
CA SER A 95 -8.85 -14.04 -1.11
C SER A 95 -10.31 -13.70 -0.83
N GLU A 96 -11.10 -13.48 -1.87
CA GLU A 96 -12.52 -13.11 -1.79
C GLU A 96 -12.81 -11.84 -0.97
N SER A 97 -11.79 -11.02 -0.67
CA SER A 97 -12.00 -9.77 0.06
C SER A 97 -12.97 -8.87 -0.68
N VAL A 98 -14.01 -8.42 0.04
CA VAL A 98 -14.96 -7.40 -0.45
C VAL A 98 -14.30 -6.06 -0.79
N TYR A 99 -13.04 -5.86 -0.35
CA TYR A 99 -12.27 -4.67 -0.66
C TYR A 99 -11.42 -4.81 -1.92
N ASN A 100 -11.35 -5.99 -2.54
CA ASN A 100 -10.64 -6.19 -3.79
C ASN A 100 -11.22 -5.28 -4.88
N ILE A 101 -10.32 -4.73 -5.72
CA ILE A 101 -10.67 -3.79 -6.77
C ILE A 101 -10.19 -4.35 -8.09
N SER A 102 -11.10 -4.41 -9.06
CA SER A 102 -10.80 -4.61 -10.48
C SER A 102 -11.58 -3.53 -11.21
N LYS A 103 -10.90 -2.49 -11.68
CA LYS A 103 -11.57 -1.38 -12.37
C LYS A 103 -10.76 -0.79 -13.50
N ARG A 104 -11.48 -0.30 -14.51
CA ARG A 104 -10.90 0.58 -15.53
C ARG A 104 -10.49 1.91 -14.90
N GLY A 105 -9.35 2.42 -15.32
CA GLY A 105 -8.86 3.73 -14.94
C GLY A 105 -9.61 4.85 -15.66
N ALA A 106 -9.37 6.08 -15.23
CA ALA A 106 -9.85 7.24 -15.94
C ALA A 106 -8.97 7.54 -17.16
N ASN A 107 -9.58 8.02 -18.24
CA ASN A 107 -8.86 8.67 -19.32
C ASN A 107 -8.79 10.17 -18.99
N ASP A 108 -7.60 10.64 -18.63
CA ASP A 108 -7.36 12.03 -18.26
C ASP A 108 -6.98 12.92 -19.47
N GLY A 109 -7.23 12.42 -20.69
CA GLY A 109 -6.89 13.09 -21.94
C GLY A 109 -5.40 13.02 -22.28
N ARG A 110 -4.61 12.22 -21.55
CA ARG A 110 -3.20 11.95 -21.83
C ARG A 110 -3.02 10.53 -22.34
N LEU A 111 -1.89 10.28 -23.01
CA LEU A 111 -1.53 8.93 -23.39
C LEU A 111 -1.36 8.09 -22.12
N PRO A 112 -2.17 7.04 -21.94
CA PRO A 112 -2.09 6.23 -20.75
C PRO A 112 -0.77 5.46 -20.76
N THR A 113 -0.14 5.36 -19.59
CA THR A 113 1.11 4.62 -19.44
C THR A 113 0.95 3.58 -18.33
N ARG A 114 1.73 2.49 -18.43
CA ARG A 114 1.79 1.49 -17.36
C ARG A 114 2.18 2.13 -16.02
N GLN A 115 3.18 2.99 -16.00
CA GLN A 115 3.62 3.70 -14.78
C GLN A 115 2.50 4.55 -14.16
N ALA A 116 1.72 5.25 -14.97
CA ALA A 116 0.57 6.00 -14.48
C ALA A 116 -0.51 5.08 -13.89
N ALA A 117 -0.76 3.93 -14.51
CA ALA A 117 -1.68 2.92 -14.00
C ALA A 117 -1.20 2.34 -12.65
N GLU A 118 0.10 2.05 -12.51
CA GLU A 118 0.69 1.54 -11.27
C GLU A 118 0.56 2.55 -10.12
N ILE A 119 0.81 3.85 -10.39
CA ILE A 119 0.57 4.93 -9.40
C ILE A 119 -0.92 5.01 -9.04
N ALA A 120 -1.80 4.94 -10.03
CA ALA A 120 -3.24 5.00 -9.80
C ALA A 120 -3.75 3.80 -8.98
N ALA A 121 -3.18 2.61 -9.17
CA ALA A 121 -3.49 1.42 -8.38
C ALA A 121 -3.10 1.61 -6.91
N ALA A 122 -1.88 2.10 -6.66
CA ALA A 122 -1.45 2.44 -5.31
C ALA A 122 -2.34 3.51 -4.67
N ALA A 123 -2.68 4.58 -5.40
CA ALA A 123 -3.55 5.64 -4.89
C ALA A 123 -4.95 5.13 -4.58
N GLU A 124 -5.49 4.24 -5.41
CA GLU A 124 -6.78 3.63 -5.14
C GLU A 124 -6.76 2.72 -3.90
N ALA A 125 -5.68 1.97 -3.68
CA ALA A 125 -5.52 1.18 -2.47
C ALA A 125 -5.59 2.07 -1.22
N LEU A 126 -4.87 3.20 -1.21
CA LEU A 126 -4.91 4.17 -0.11
C LEU A 126 -6.32 4.77 0.09
N ARG A 127 -6.98 5.18 -1.00
CA ARG A 127 -8.35 5.72 -0.96
C ARG A 127 -9.34 4.69 -0.41
N LYS A 128 -9.26 3.43 -0.85
CA LYS A 128 -10.12 2.34 -0.36
C LYS A 128 -9.93 2.11 1.13
N VAL A 129 -8.68 2.15 1.60
CA VAL A 129 -8.40 2.04 3.03
C VAL A 129 -9.02 3.20 3.81
N ARG A 130 -8.80 4.43 3.34
CA ARG A 130 -9.31 5.64 4.01
C ARG A 130 -10.83 5.72 4.04
N GLN A 131 -11.48 5.44 2.92
CA GLN A 131 -12.91 5.69 2.73
C GLN A 131 -13.79 4.53 3.18
N THR A 132 -13.25 3.31 3.22
CA THR A 132 -14.05 2.11 3.47
C THR A 132 -13.47 1.26 4.59
N VAL A 133 -12.21 0.83 4.48
CA VAL A 133 -11.63 -0.13 5.44
C VAL A 133 -11.55 0.47 6.85
N GLU A 134 -11.01 1.68 6.99
CA GLU A 134 -10.86 2.31 8.30
C GLU A 134 -12.21 2.60 8.96
N PRO A 135 -13.22 3.20 8.29
CA PRO A 135 -14.53 3.42 8.90
C PRO A 135 -15.22 2.12 9.34
N VAL A 136 -15.17 1.07 8.51
CA VAL A 136 -15.76 -0.24 8.85
C VAL A 136 -15.05 -0.83 10.06
N ARG A 137 -13.72 -0.80 10.08
CA ARG A 137 -12.91 -1.31 11.20
C ARG A 137 -13.15 -0.51 12.48
N ARG A 138 -13.29 0.81 12.38
CA ARG A 138 -13.64 1.70 13.51
C ARG A 138 -15.00 1.32 14.10
N ALA A 139 -16.00 1.04 13.27
CA ALA A 139 -17.31 0.57 13.72
C ALA A 139 -17.22 -0.79 14.42
N MET A 140 -16.46 -1.74 13.85
CA MET A 140 -16.22 -3.06 14.47
C MET A 140 -15.58 -2.94 15.86
N ILE A 141 -14.53 -2.12 16.01
CA ILE A 141 -13.85 -1.90 17.30
C ILE A 141 -14.82 -1.32 18.33
N ARG A 142 -15.65 -0.35 17.93
CA ARG A 142 -16.66 0.26 18.82
C ARG A 142 -17.72 -0.74 19.27
N GLY A 143 -18.20 -1.60 18.37
CA GLY A 143 -19.23 -2.60 18.68
C GLY A 143 -18.72 -3.73 19.59
N MET A 144 -17.47 -4.16 19.41
CA MET A 144 -16.88 -5.26 20.18
C MET A 144 -16.42 -4.83 21.59
N LEU A 145 -16.02 -3.57 21.76
CA LEU A 145 -15.45 -3.06 23.02
C LEU A 145 -16.19 -1.80 23.49
N PRO A 146 -17.48 -1.91 23.85
CA PRO A 146 -18.30 -0.77 24.24
C PRO A 146 -17.80 -0.07 25.51
N PHE A 147 -17.05 -0.79 26.36
CA PHE A 147 -16.51 -0.28 27.63
C PHE A 147 -15.01 0.03 27.60
N ALA A 148 -14.31 -0.20 26.49
CA ALA A 148 -12.89 0.15 26.40
C ALA A 148 -12.69 1.67 26.46
N ALA A 149 -11.67 2.11 27.19
CA ALA A 149 -11.24 3.49 27.25
C ALA A 149 -10.89 4.01 25.84
N GLU A 150 -11.06 5.32 25.63
CA GLU A 150 -10.90 5.91 24.30
C GLU A 150 -9.45 5.85 23.79
N ASP A 151 -8.47 5.88 24.71
CA ASP A 151 -7.06 5.67 24.40
C ASP A 151 -6.81 4.25 23.89
N CYS A 152 -7.36 3.22 24.56
CA CYS A 152 -7.29 1.85 24.08
C CYS A 152 -7.91 1.69 22.68
N ARG A 153 -9.04 2.36 22.40
CA ARG A 153 -9.64 2.38 21.06
C ARG A 153 -8.80 3.12 20.04
N ARG A 154 -8.11 4.19 20.43
CA ARG A 154 -7.20 4.94 19.57
C ARG A 154 -6.03 4.05 19.16
N ASP A 155 -5.38 3.40 20.11
CA ASP A 155 -4.28 2.46 19.85
C ASP A 155 -4.74 1.31 18.96
N MET A 156 -5.95 0.79 19.20
CA MET A 156 -6.49 -0.28 18.37
C MET A 156 -6.79 0.17 16.94
N ARG A 157 -7.16 1.44 16.73
CA ARG A 157 -7.44 2.03 15.41
C ARG A 157 -6.17 2.24 14.59
N GLN A 158 -5.03 2.46 15.23
CA GLN A 158 -3.76 2.65 14.56
C GLN A 158 -3.24 1.33 13.96
N PHE A 159 -2.69 1.45 12.75
CA PHE A 159 -2.03 0.33 12.07
C PHE A 159 -1.11 0.86 10.96
N ARG A 160 -0.15 0.06 10.56
CA ARG A 160 0.66 0.28 9.37
C ARG A 160 0.00 -0.37 8.16
N LEU A 161 -0.02 0.35 7.04
CA LEU A 161 -0.44 -0.15 5.74
C LEU A 161 0.79 -0.31 4.86
N VAL A 162 1.13 -1.54 4.52
CA VAL A 162 2.16 -1.86 3.53
C VAL A 162 1.50 -2.00 2.17
N VAL A 163 1.87 -1.12 1.23
CA VAL A 163 1.49 -1.23 -0.18
C VAL A 163 2.57 -2.04 -0.91
N ALA A 164 2.23 -3.29 -1.21
CA ALA A 164 3.05 -4.21 -1.97
C ALA A 164 2.79 -4.04 -3.47
N THR A 165 3.85 -3.90 -4.28
CA THR A 165 3.74 -3.75 -5.74
C THR A 165 5.01 -4.24 -6.43
N ASP A 166 4.89 -4.71 -7.67
CA ASP A 166 6.02 -5.03 -8.54
C ASP A 166 6.56 -3.81 -9.32
N SER A 167 5.98 -2.63 -9.10
CA SER A 167 6.49 -1.37 -9.65
C SER A 167 7.64 -0.81 -8.83
N ALA A 168 8.88 -1.13 -9.24
CA ALA A 168 10.07 -0.46 -8.71
C ALA A 168 9.99 1.06 -8.87
N TYR A 169 9.31 1.54 -9.93
CA TYR A 169 9.12 2.98 -10.17
C TYR A 169 8.32 3.66 -9.06
N VAL A 170 7.21 3.07 -8.61
CA VAL A 170 6.42 3.60 -7.49
C VAL A 170 7.23 3.56 -6.19
N VAL A 171 7.82 2.42 -5.86
CA VAL A 171 8.53 2.22 -4.58
C VAL A 171 9.77 3.12 -4.49
N GLU A 172 10.59 3.19 -5.52
CA GLU A 172 11.75 4.09 -5.53
C GLU A 172 11.36 5.56 -5.45
N SER A 173 10.27 5.93 -6.13
CA SER A 173 9.80 7.31 -6.10
C SER A 173 9.37 7.71 -4.70
N MET A 174 8.56 6.88 -4.04
CA MET A 174 8.03 7.16 -2.70
C MET A 174 9.07 7.03 -1.59
N CYS A 175 10.03 6.11 -1.68
CA CYS A 175 11.04 5.93 -0.62
C CYS A 175 12.26 6.83 -0.78
N LYS A 176 12.65 7.17 -2.02
CA LYS A 176 13.91 7.87 -2.32
C LYS A 176 13.70 9.22 -2.98
N ARG A 177 13.00 9.25 -4.12
CA ARG A 177 13.01 10.42 -5.01
C ARG A 177 12.16 11.57 -4.48
N ILE A 178 11.04 11.27 -3.82
CA ILE A 178 10.08 12.26 -3.31
C ILE A 178 10.72 13.29 -2.37
N LYS A 179 11.78 12.89 -1.64
CA LYS A 179 12.53 13.75 -0.72
C LYS A 179 13.23 14.92 -1.43
N TYR A 180 13.45 14.78 -2.73
CA TYR A 180 14.12 15.77 -3.58
C TYR A 180 13.16 16.43 -4.57
N TRP A 181 11.85 16.26 -4.36
CA TRP A 181 10.82 16.88 -5.19
C TRP A 181 10.12 18.01 -4.44
N THR A 182 9.90 19.12 -5.15
CA THR A 182 9.16 20.26 -4.63
C THR A 182 7.74 20.24 -5.17
N ALA A 183 6.75 20.24 -4.28
CA ALA A 183 5.35 20.33 -4.65
C ALA A 183 5.02 21.74 -5.15
N ALA A 184 4.38 21.84 -6.32
CA ALA A 184 3.89 23.10 -6.87
C ALA A 184 2.67 22.84 -7.76
N ASN A 185 1.57 23.57 -7.55
CA ASN A 185 0.37 23.54 -8.39
C ASN A 185 -0.19 22.12 -8.66
N GLY A 186 -0.26 21.27 -7.63
CA GLY A 186 -0.79 19.90 -7.76
C GLY A 186 0.11 18.94 -8.55
N THR A 187 1.40 19.27 -8.72
CA THR A 187 2.41 18.41 -9.32
C THR A 187 3.75 18.56 -8.60
N TYR A 188 4.78 17.85 -9.08
CA TYR A 188 6.13 17.86 -8.53
C TYR A 188 7.15 18.34 -9.55
N ARG A 189 8.20 19.02 -9.06
CA ARG A 189 9.42 19.34 -9.79
C ARG A 189 10.63 18.73 -9.09
N ASN A 190 11.65 18.32 -9.85
CA ASN A 190 12.92 17.87 -9.26
C ASN A 190 13.80 19.06 -8.83
N VAL A 191 14.98 18.77 -8.26
CA VAL A 191 15.97 19.78 -7.84
C VAL A 191 16.45 20.72 -8.96
N ASN A 192 16.37 20.27 -10.21
CA ASN A 192 16.71 21.06 -11.39
C ASN A 192 15.49 21.83 -11.94
N SER A 193 14.39 21.91 -11.17
CA SER A 193 13.13 22.55 -11.55
C SER A 193 12.40 21.91 -12.74
N HIS A 194 12.81 20.73 -13.20
CA HIS A 194 12.10 20.00 -14.26
C HIS A 194 10.83 19.35 -13.71
N LEU A 195 9.76 19.39 -14.51
CA LEU A 195 8.49 18.77 -14.18
C LEU A 195 8.64 17.24 -14.12
N ILE A 196 8.10 16.62 -13.06
CA ILE A 196 8.01 15.16 -12.97
C ILE A 196 6.85 14.69 -13.85
N THR A 197 7.13 13.78 -14.81
CA THR A 197 6.15 13.28 -15.78
C THR A 197 4.84 12.82 -15.15
N ASN A 198 4.92 11.97 -14.13
CA ASN A 198 3.76 11.47 -13.38
C ASN A 198 3.51 12.28 -12.09
N GLY A 199 3.94 13.54 -12.05
CA GLY A 199 3.95 14.38 -10.84
C GLY A 199 2.58 14.59 -10.22
N ARG A 200 1.52 14.69 -11.04
CA ARG A 200 0.13 14.76 -10.54
C ARG A 200 -0.27 13.48 -9.80
N GLY A 201 0.00 12.31 -10.37
CA GLY A 201 -0.31 11.03 -9.74
C GLY A 201 0.42 10.87 -8.41
N PHE A 202 1.70 11.28 -8.34
CA PHE A 202 2.43 11.29 -7.07
C PHE A 202 1.91 12.32 -6.07
N ALA A 203 1.43 13.48 -6.52
CA ALA A 203 0.82 14.49 -5.63
C ALA A 203 -0.48 13.97 -5.01
N GLU A 204 -1.31 13.29 -5.80
CA GLU A 204 -2.49 12.60 -5.27
C GLU A 204 -2.10 11.48 -4.29
N LEU A 205 -1.05 10.74 -4.60
CA LEU A 205 -0.60 9.64 -3.77
C LEU A 205 -0.05 10.12 -2.41
N THR A 206 0.75 11.18 -2.39
CA THR A 206 1.28 11.77 -1.14
C THR A 206 0.18 12.44 -0.31
N ASP A 207 -0.80 13.06 -0.94
CA ASP A 207 -1.98 13.61 -0.28
C ASP A 207 -2.79 12.50 0.43
N GLU A 208 -3.01 11.36 -0.23
CA GLU A 208 -3.67 10.21 0.41
C GLU A 208 -2.84 9.60 1.57
N VAL A 209 -1.50 9.55 1.45
CA VAL A 209 -0.62 9.17 2.57
C VAL A 209 -0.77 10.13 3.75
N ALA A 210 -0.82 11.45 3.51
CA ALA A 210 -1.00 12.44 4.56
C ALA A 210 -2.36 12.30 5.26
N LYS A 211 -3.43 12.07 4.50
CA LYS A 211 -4.77 11.83 5.05
C LYS A 211 -4.84 10.58 5.92
N LEU A 212 -4.22 9.48 5.47
CA LEU A 212 -4.12 8.25 6.27
C LEU A 212 -3.32 8.46 7.55
N SER A 213 -2.22 9.22 7.49
CA SER A 213 -1.41 9.57 8.66
C SER A 213 -2.24 10.31 9.73
N MET A 214 -3.09 11.28 9.32
CA MET A 214 -4.02 11.96 10.23
C MET A 214 -5.03 11.01 10.90
N MET A 215 -5.31 9.86 10.28
CA MET A 215 -6.18 8.82 10.83
C MET A 215 -5.43 7.79 11.70
N GLY A 216 -4.12 7.98 11.90
CA GLY A 216 -3.27 7.06 12.64
C GLY A 216 -2.81 5.84 11.82
N ILE A 217 -2.83 5.96 10.48
CA ILE A 217 -2.40 4.90 9.58
C ILE A 217 -1.06 5.28 8.95
N GLN A 218 -0.01 4.53 9.28
CA GLN A 218 1.31 4.74 8.71
C GLN A 218 1.43 3.97 7.39
N VAL A 219 1.76 4.65 6.28
CA VAL A 219 1.96 3.97 4.99
C VAL A 219 3.44 3.60 4.81
N ALA A 220 3.67 2.34 4.42
CA ALA A 220 4.97 1.81 4.01
C ALA A 220 4.87 1.23 2.59
N TRP A 221 6.00 1.20 1.88
CA TRP A 221 6.09 0.76 0.48
C TRP A 221 6.95 -0.49 0.38
N TYR A 222 6.45 -1.48 -0.35
CA TYR A 222 7.12 -2.78 -0.46
C TYR A 222 7.16 -3.24 -1.90
N HIS A 223 8.34 -3.20 -2.50
CA HIS A 223 8.56 -3.81 -3.80
C HIS A 223 8.64 -5.32 -3.65
N VAL A 224 7.82 -6.02 -4.41
CA VAL A 224 7.77 -7.49 -4.46
C VAL A 224 8.04 -7.95 -5.89
N PRO A 225 8.67 -9.12 -6.10
CA PRO A 225 8.77 -9.69 -7.43
C PRO A 225 7.38 -9.91 -8.06
N PRO A 226 7.22 -9.78 -9.40
CA PRO A 226 5.92 -9.95 -10.08
C PRO A 226 5.21 -11.27 -9.75
N TYR A 227 5.98 -12.34 -9.51
CA TYR A 227 5.45 -13.64 -9.10
C TYR A 227 4.59 -13.56 -7.82
N PHE A 228 4.88 -12.64 -6.91
CA PHE A 228 4.12 -12.47 -5.67
C PHE A 228 3.02 -11.41 -5.78
N ASN A 229 2.93 -10.66 -6.89
CA ASN A 229 1.89 -9.66 -7.14
C ASN A 229 0.78 -10.19 -8.08
N GLN A 230 0.76 -11.50 -8.36
CA GLN A 230 -0.07 -12.10 -9.40
C GLN A 230 -1.57 -11.82 -9.25
N GLU A 231 -2.11 -11.80 -8.04
CA GLU A 231 -3.53 -11.57 -7.81
C GLU A 231 -3.93 -10.12 -8.12
N ALA A 232 -3.13 -9.14 -7.71
CA ALA A 232 -3.37 -7.75 -8.10
C ALA A 232 -3.26 -7.59 -9.62
N SER A 233 -2.26 -8.22 -10.25
CA SER A 233 -2.13 -8.22 -11.71
C SER A 233 -3.29 -8.91 -12.42
N ARG A 234 -3.83 -9.99 -11.85
CA ARG A 234 -5.00 -10.69 -12.38
C ARG A 234 -6.22 -9.77 -12.31
N LEU A 235 -6.45 -9.10 -11.18
CA LEU A 235 -7.54 -8.14 -11.03
C LEU A 235 -7.41 -6.97 -12.03
N ALA A 236 -6.21 -6.44 -12.25
CA ALA A 236 -5.99 -5.38 -13.23
C ALA A 236 -6.34 -5.88 -14.65
N ARG A 237 -5.84 -7.05 -15.04
CA ARG A 237 -6.13 -7.65 -16.36
C ARG A 237 -7.60 -8.00 -16.58
N LEU A 238 -8.33 -8.39 -15.53
CA LEU A 238 -9.76 -8.67 -15.63
C LEU A 238 -10.55 -7.41 -16.02
N ALA A 239 -10.19 -6.24 -15.48
CA ALA A 239 -10.85 -4.98 -15.80
C ALA A 239 -10.62 -4.50 -17.24
N LEU A 240 -9.57 -4.98 -17.92
CA LEU A 240 -9.41 -4.72 -19.36
C LEU A 240 -10.46 -5.45 -20.22
N ARG A 241 -11.01 -6.55 -19.69
CA ARG A 241 -11.96 -7.42 -20.40
C ARG A 241 -13.43 -7.12 -20.09
N SER A 242 -13.69 -6.36 -19.02
CA SER A 242 -15.02 -5.93 -18.59
C SER A 242 -15.53 -4.73 -19.37
#